data_AF-A0A194XBT9-F1
#
_entry.id   AF-A0A194XBT9-F1
#
_cell.length_a   1.000
_cell.length_b   1.000
_cell.length_c   1.000
_cell.angle_alpha   90.00
_cell.angle_beta   90.00
_cell.angle_gamma   90.00
#
_symmetry.space_group_name_H-M   'P 1'
#
loop_
_entity.id
_entity.type
_entity.pdbx_description
1 polymer ?
#
loop_
_entity_poly.entity_id
_entity_poly.type
_entity_poly.pdbx_seq_one_letter_code
_entity_poly.pdbx_strand_id
1 'polypeptide(L)'
;MEPSTRAQMSFSKDSIRLWDAYSSLGFTERNGDKMSCASISHTRDRCPDRMPEDRYRKIRGILDEFEKKPPHDALSLLPELAQLCCCLKYHQNDGFKLVDNWKRFVKGAEYGYQQAERIRKDNSALRRQVNFEIAKHATVSEELNRLERIQKDNFALRQQLNIEIANHATVSKELNRLENNQDLRDYSDSVAKGVTLYSLKKDIEGEKAAKENAKRELEVLREINSRSTSQCEANSKPLAPKQLPLPIQPMPPIIHPTTLHPTTMRPTKRSTMMRAATKRPTAVRPFQNTPRIFGPDVQRIEELKAQLADQKETINALKSQISELNATSRAQVDALKAEIQSDRQGYSQGLADLEERKLNLEEEECKLLHRMTMIQMAQDMGVGHRLVALMLEMLKNTRAWGVDVLDRAYRAAERRAIEWEEGFKNRGFDILNRDHREAEKRAAACEEGLEDREPKRRKTNI
;
A
#
# COMPACT_ATOMS: atom_id res chain seq x y z
N MET A 1 13.12 -19.08 6.90
CA MET A 1 13.79 -17.81 6.56
C MET A 1 14.09 -17.11 7.87
N GLU A 2 15.32 -17.19 8.33
CA GLU A 2 15.75 -16.53 9.57
C GLU A 2 15.80 -15.02 9.36
N PRO A 3 15.34 -14.21 10.33
CA PRO A 3 15.45 -12.76 10.23
C PRO A 3 16.93 -12.39 10.31
N SER A 4 17.45 -11.90 9.18
CA SER A 4 18.78 -11.32 9.06
C SER A 4 19.03 -10.36 10.23
N THR A 5 20.00 -10.72 11.06
CA THR A 5 20.52 -9.96 12.20
C THR A 5 21.08 -8.65 11.68
N ARG A 6 20.19 -7.67 11.52
CA ARG A 6 20.53 -6.30 11.18
C ARG A 6 21.47 -5.81 12.27
N ALA A 7 22.76 -5.73 11.94
CA ALA A 7 23.81 -5.27 12.83
C ALA A 7 23.34 -3.99 13.53
N GLN A 8 23.05 -4.11 14.82
CA GLN A 8 22.89 -2.96 15.70
C GLN A 8 24.28 -2.35 15.81
N MET A 9 24.62 -1.49 14.84
CA MET A 9 25.60 -0.44 15.05
C MET A 9 25.03 0.43 16.17
N SER A 10 25.33 0.02 17.40
CA SER A 10 25.22 0.85 18.58
C SER A 10 26.23 1.98 18.35
N PHE A 11 25.78 3.02 17.67
CA PHE A 11 26.41 4.32 17.78
C PHE A 11 26.41 4.61 19.28
N SER A 12 27.60 4.49 19.87
CA SER A 12 27.85 4.83 21.26
C SER A 12 27.12 6.14 21.51
N LYS A 13 26.34 6.17 22.59
CA LYS A 13 25.55 7.32 23.03
C LYS A 13 26.47 8.46 23.52
N ASP A 14 27.70 8.52 23.02
CA ASP A 14 28.56 9.68 23.06
C ASP A 14 27.76 10.79 22.40
N SER A 15 27.14 11.61 23.24
CA SER A 15 26.39 12.78 22.87
C SER A 15 27.19 13.51 21.79
N ILE A 16 26.72 13.47 20.54
CA ILE A 16 27.39 14.15 19.44
C ILE A 16 27.53 15.61 19.87
N ARG A 17 28.75 15.99 20.27
CA ARG A 17 29.09 17.34 20.71
C ARG A 17 28.82 18.23 19.53
N LEU A 18 27.92 19.19 19.71
CA LEU A 18 27.50 20.07 18.62
C LEU A 18 28.61 21.02 18.20
N TRP A 19 29.56 21.30 19.09
CA TRP A 19 30.75 22.08 18.82
C TRP A 19 31.90 21.67 19.76
N ASP A 20 33.13 21.93 19.34
CA ASP A 20 34.36 21.64 20.09
C ASP A 20 35.03 22.96 20.47
N ALA A 21 34.88 23.37 21.72
CA ALA A 21 35.41 24.63 22.23
C ALA A 21 36.95 24.65 22.26
N TYR A 22 37.59 23.49 22.47
CA TYR A 22 39.05 23.39 22.50
C TYR A 22 39.62 23.70 21.10
N SER A 23 39.15 22.95 20.10
CA SER A 23 39.62 23.11 18.72
C SER A 23 39.25 24.48 18.15
N SER A 24 38.02 24.96 18.40
CA SER A 24 37.53 26.25 17.87
C SER A 24 38.31 27.45 18.39
N LEU A 25 38.85 27.36 19.61
CA LEU A 25 39.64 28.43 20.24
C LEU A 25 41.16 28.22 20.08
N GLY A 26 41.59 27.18 19.37
CA GLY A 26 43.00 26.90 19.06
C GLY A 26 43.77 26.20 20.18
N PHE A 27 43.10 25.46 21.05
CA PHE A 27 43.75 24.59 22.03
C PHE A 27 44.00 23.20 21.43
N THR A 28 45.25 22.76 21.49
CA THR A 28 45.70 21.55 20.77
C THR A 28 45.46 20.25 21.55
N GLU A 29 45.35 20.32 22.88
CA GLU A 29 45.24 19.12 23.72
C GLU A 29 44.17 19.30 24.80
N ARG A 30 43.12 18.49 24.71
CA ARG A 30 42.06 18.41 25.73
C ARG A 30 42.49 17.61 26.96
N ASN A 31 43.28 16.57 26.73
CA ASN A 31 43.74 15.63 27.75
C ASN A 31 45.22 15.78 28.09
N GLY A 32 45.89 16.83 27.61
CA GLY A 32 47.29 17.07 27.92
C GLY A 32 47.47 17.53 29.36
N ASP A 33 48.58 17.15 30.00
CA ASP A 33 48.92 17.54 31.38
C ASP A 33 49.42 18.99 31.50
N LYS A 34 49.48 19.72 30.38
CA LYS A 34 50.01 21.09 30.32
C LYS A 34 49.36 21.86 29.19
N MET A 35 49.27 23.17 29.36
CA MET A 35 48.83 24.09 28.32
C MET A 35 49.85 25.23 28.20
N SER A 36 50.18 25.62 26.97
CA SER A 36 51.00 26.79 26.69
C SER A 36 50.14 28.05 26.59
N CYS A 37 50.78 29.20 26.78
CA CYS A 37 50.16 30.51 26.61
C CYS A 37 49.48 30.63 25.23
N ALA A 38 48.24 31.16 25.20
CA ALA A 38 47.47 31.29 23.96
C ALA A 38 47.95 32.46 23.07
N SER A 39 48.67 33.43 23.64
CA SER A 39 49.21 34.58 22.89
C SER A 39 50.32 34.19 21.93
N ILE A 40 50.43 35.00 20.87
CA ILE A 40 51.45 34.87 19.84
C ILE A 40 52.66 35.70 20.25
N SER A 41 53.84 35.09 20.24
CA SER A 41 55.12 35.75 20.50
C SER A 41 55.55 36.64 19.34
N HIS A 42 56.62 37.42 19.53
CA HIS A 42 57.18 38.27 18.48
C HIS A 42 57.67 37.49 17.24
N THR A 43 58.01 36.20 17.38
CA THR A 43 58.39 35.33 16.26
C THR A 43 57.19 34.84 15.45
N ARG A 44 55.97 35.25 15.80
CA ARG A 44 54.68 34.76 15.26
C ARG A 44 54.33 33.32 15.65
N ASP A 45 55.11 32.70 16.53
CA ASP A 45 54.80 31.38 17.10
C ASP A 45 54.01 31.51 18.41
N ARG A 46 53.32 30.44 18.81
CA ARG A 46 52.64 30.35 20.10
C ARG A 46 53.68 30.49 21.23
N CYS A 47 53.37 31.31 22.23
CA CYS A 47 54.29 31.54 23.34
C CYS A 47 54.62 30.21 24.07
N PRO A 48 55.91 29.87 24.27
CA PRO A 48 56.32 28.59 24.84
C PRO A 48 56.11 28.51 26.36
N ASP A 49 55.79 29.63 27.02
CA ASP A 49 55.55 29.66 28.46
C ASP A 49 54.38 28.74 28.83
N ARG A 50 54.66 27.79 29.73
CA ARG A 50 53.65 26.89 30.28
C ARG A 50 52.79 27.62 31.30
N MET A 51 51.49 27.37 31.27
CA MET A 51 50.57 27.85 32.28
C MET A 51 50.76 27.09 33.60
N PRO A 52 50.69 27.77 34.75
CA PRO A 52 50.57 27.13 36.06
C PRO A 52 49.37 26.17 36.13
N GLU A 53 49.53 25.08 36.88
CA GLU A 53 48.54 23.99 36.99
C GLU A 53 47.16 24.47 37.49
N ASP A 54 47.14 25.41 38.44
CA ASP A 54 45.91 25.99 38.99
C ASP A 54 45.12 26.78 37.92
N ARG A 55 45.81 27.52 37.05
CA ARG A 55 45.20 28.21 35.90
C ARG A 55 44.74 27.23 34.84
N TYR A 56 45.56 26.22 34.53
CA TYR A 56 45.23 25.18 33.57
C TYR A 56 43.90 24.48 33.93
N ARG A 57 43.71 24.10 35.19
CA ARG A 57 42.45 23.50 35.65
C ARG A 57 41.24 24.42 35.49
N LYS A 58 41.41 25.72 35.78
CA LYS A 58 40.33 26.72 35.59
C LYS A 58 39.98 26.89 34.11
N ILE A 59 40.99 26.99 33.24
CA ILE A 59 40.82 27.05 31.79
C ILE A 59 40.03 25.84 31.30
N ARG A 60 40.43 24.63 31.71
CA ARG A 60 39.74 23.39 31.37
C ARG A 60 38.28 23.39 31.84
N GLY A 61 38.02 23.85 33.06
CA GLY A 61 36.68 23.99 33.60
C GLY A 61 35.78 24.89 32.76
N ILE A 62 36.28 26.06 32.33
CA ILE A 62 35.54 26.98 31.46
C ILE A 62 35.29 26.35 30.08
N LEU A 63 36.30 25.72 29.48
CA LEU A 63 36.14 25.07 28.17
C LEU A 63 35.17 23.88 28.21
N ASP A 64 35.19 23.08 29.27
CA ASP A 64 34.22 22.01 29.48
C ASP A 64 32.80 22.55 29.75
N GLU A 65 32.66 23.75 30.33
CA GLU A 65 31.37 24.43 30.44
C GLU A 65 30.86 24.92 29.07
N PHE A 66 31.75 25.45 28.23
CA PHE A 66 31.42 25.87 26.87
C PHE A 66 30.84 24.73 26.04
N GLU A 67 31.45 23.55 26.07
CA GLU A 67 30.97 22.39 25.32
C GLU A 67 29.56 21.90 25.73
N LYS A 68 29.10 22.26 26.95
CA LYS A 68 27.76 21.90 27.44
C LYS A 68 26.67 22.88 26.98
N LYS A 69 27.05 24.06 26.52
CA LYS A 69 26.14 25.14 26.13
C LYS A 69 26.29 25.48 24.64
N PRO A 70 25.33 26.19 24.04
CA PRO A 70 25.50 26.77 22.71
C PRO A 70 26.72 27.71 22.63
N PRO A 71 27.38 27.84 21.47
CA PRO A 71 28.55 28.71 21.32
C PRO A 71 28.32 30.16 21.76
N HIS A 72 27.15 30.75 21.50
CA HIS A 72 26.90 32.14 21.89
C HIS A 72 27.00 32.41 23.40
N ASP A 73 26.70 31.43 24.26
CA ASP A 73 26.80 31.58 25.73
C ASP A 73 28.25 31.77 26.19
N ALA A 74 29.21 31.25 25.41
CA ALA A 74 30.63 31.35 25.70
C ALA A 74 31.15 32.79 25.69
N LEU A 75 30.48 33.71 24.98
CA LEU A 75 30.88 35.10 24.83
C LEU A 75 31.06 35.84 26.17
N SER A 76 30.29 35.45 27.19
CA SER A 76 30.32 36.05 28.53
C SER A 76 31.60 35.75 29.32
N LEU A 77 32.17 34.54 29.16
CA LEU A 77 33.36 34.10 29.89
C LEU A 77 34.66 34.21 29.06
N LEU A 78 34.59 34.60 27.78
CA LEU A 78 35.78 34.82 26.96
C LEU A 78 36.82 35.78 27.59
N PRO A 79 36.43 36.91 28.23
CA PRO A 79 37.40 37.80 28.87
C PRO A 79 38.17 37.14 30.02
N GLU A 80 37.48 36.37 30.86
CA GLU A 80 38.09 35.62 31.97
C GLU A 80 39.03 34.53 31.43
N LEU A 81 38.55 33.77 30.44
CA LEU A 81 39.35 32.74 29.78
C LEU A 81 40.63 33.34 29.17
N ALA A 82 40.53 34.48 28.49
CA ALA A 82 41.67 35.12 27.85
C ALA A 82 42.72 35.59 28.88
N GLN A 83 42.29 36.12 30.03
CA GLN A 83 43.19 36.50 31.11
C GLN A 83 43.92 35.30 31.71
N LEU A 84 43.24 34.15 31.85
CA LEU A 84 43.84 32.92 32.36
C LEU A 84 44.84 32.32 31.37
N CYS A 85 44.59 32.44 30.06
CA CYS A 85 45.41 31.86 28.99
C CYS A 85 46.67 32.68 28.64
N CYS A 86 46.84 33.88 29.20
CA CYS A 86 48.03 34.72 29.00
C CYS A 86 49.09 34.46 30.08
N CYS A 87 50.36 34.36 29.67
CA CYS A 87 51.46 34.24 30.64
C CYS A 87 51.66 35.56 31.40
N LEU A 88 51.98 35.44 32.69
CA LEU A 88 52.20 36.59 33.57
C LEU A 88 53.46 37.40 33.20
N LYS A 89 54.41 36.84 32.45
CA LYS A 89 55.69 37.51 32.20
C LYS A 89 55.64 38.48 31.03
N TYR A 90 54.97 38.09 29.93
CA TYR A 90 55.11 38.78 28.65
C TYR A 90 53.80 39.23 28.03
N HIS A 91 52.69 38.52 28.26
CA HIS A 91 51.44 38.70 27.49
C HIS A 91 50.23 39.08 28.36
N GLN A 92 50.43 39.63 29.57
CA GLN A 92 49.32 40.00 30.48
C GLN A 92 48.29 40.91 29.82
N ASN A 93 48.73 41.79 28.92
CA ASN A 93 47.87 42.77 28.26
C ASN A 93 47.27 42.28 26.93
N ASP A 94 47.64 41.10 26.41
CA ASP A 94 47.14 40.64 25.10
C ASP A 94 45.75 39.98 25.15
N GLY A 95 45.14 39.87 26.35
CA GLY A 95 43.84 39.24 26.52
C GLY A 95 42.74 39.84 25.63
N PHE A 96 42.73 41.15 25.41
CA PHE A 96 41.73 41.79 24.55
C PHE A 96 41.82 41.33 23.08
N LYS A 97 43.04 41.14 22.57
CA LYS A 97 43.27 40.65 21.20
C LYS A 97 42.79 39.21 21.04
N LEU A 98 43.02 38.37 22.06
CA LEU A 98 42.51 37.00 22.09
C LEU A 98 40.99 36.98 22.10
N VAL A 99 40.35 37.79 22.93
CA VAL A 99 38.88 37.89 23.00
C VAL A 99 38.30 38.26 21.64
N ASP A 100 38.84 39.27 20.96
CA ASP A 100 38.32 39.69 19.65
C ASP A 100 38.47 38.60 18.58
N ASN A 101 39.57 37.85 18.62
CA ASN A 101 39.78 36.72 17.72
C ASN A 101 38.79 35.57 18.03
N TRP A 102 38.67 35.19 19.30
CA TRP A 102 37.76 34.15 19.76
C TRP A 102 36.29 34.48 19.53
N LYS A 103 35.87 35.74 19.66
CA LYS A 103 34.52 36.17 19.27
C LYS A 103 34.19 35.82 17.82
N ARG A 104 35.16 35.93 16.89
CA ARG A 104 34.97 35.54 15.48
C ARG A 104 34.81 34.03 15.34
N PHE A 105 35.64 33.25 16.03
CA PHE A 105 35.54 31.79 16.03
C PHE A 105 34.23 31.30 16.63
N VAL A 106 33.81 31.85 17.78
CA VAL A 106 32.53 31.54 18.42
C VAL A 106 31.37 31.86 17.49
N LYS A 107 31.39 32.99 16.78
CA LYS A 107 30.36 33.33 15.79
C LYS A 107 30.33 32.33 14.61
N GLY A 108 31.49 31.86 14.17
CA GLY A 108 31.57 30.80 13.15
C GLY A 108 31.02 29.47 13.66
N ALA A 109 31.38 29.08 14.88
CA ALA A 109 30.87 27.88 15.54
C ALA A 109 29.34 27.95 15.78
N GLU A 110 28.81 29.12 16.14
CA GLU A 110 27.36 29.35 16.32
C GLU A 110 26.57 29.07 15.04
N TYR A 111 27.08 29.52 13.88
CA TYR A 111 26.45 29.22 12.60
C TYR A 111 26.40 27.71 12.34
N GLY A 112 27.52 27.01 12.54
CA GLY A 112 27.58 25.55 12.40
C GLY A 112 26.66 24.83 13.38
N TYR A 113 26.60 25.30 14.63
CA TYR A 113 25.72 24.78 15.68
C TYR A 113 24.24 24.90 15.28
N GLN A 114 23.80 26.08 14.83
CA GLN A 114 22.43 26.32 14.40
C GLN A 114 22.05 25.46 13.19
N GLN A 115 22.97 25.31 12.23
CA GLN A 115 22.76 24.43 11.07
C GLN A 115 22.63 22.96 11.50
N ALA A 116 23.50 22.49 12.40
CA ALA A 116 23.43 21.15 12.95
C ALA A 116 22.12 20.91 13.75
N GLU A 117 21.65 21.91 14.49
CA GLU A 117 20.38 21.83 15.23
C GLU A 117 19.17 21.75 14.28
N ARG A 118 19.16 22.55 13.19
CA ARG A 118 18.14 22.44 12.14
C ARG A 118 18.13 21.05 11.52
N ILE A 119 19.29 20.54 11.11
CA ILE A 119 19.44 19.19 10.56
C ILE A 119 18.96 18.12 11.56
N ARG A 120 19.22 18.29 12.86
CA ARG A 120 18.71 17.37 13.89
C ARG A 120 17.18 17.41 14.01
N LYS A 121 16.58 18.60 13.95
CA LYS A 121 15.11 18.76 13.96
C LYS A 121 14.49 18.11 12.71
N ASP A 122 15.06 18.37 11.54
CA ASP A 122 14.61 17.79 10.27
C ASP A 122 14.76 16.26 10.27
N ASN A 123 15.90 15.74 10.73
CA ASN A 123 16.11 14.30 10.89
C ASN A 123 15.14 13.68 11.89
N SER A 124 14.79 14.38 12.98
CA SER A 124 13.78 13.90 13.93
C SER A 124 12.39 13.85 13.28
N ALA A 125 12.02 14.88 12.52
CA ALA A 125 10.76 14.93 11.79
C ALA A 125 10.67 13.82 10.73
N LEU A 126 11.70 13.65 9.91
CA LEU A 126 11.80 12.58 8.92
C LEU A 126 11.71 11.20 9.55
N ARG A 127 12.38 10.97 10.70
CA ARG A 127 12.25 9.70 11.44
C ARG A 127 10.82 9.43 11.89
N ARG A 128 10.08 10.45 12.35
CA ARG A 128 8.66 10.30 12.70
C ARG A 128 7.81 9.95 11.48
N GLN A 129 8.05 10.60 10.35
CA GLN A 129 7.35 10.33 9.10
C GLN A 129 7.62 8.91 8.59
N VAL A 130 8.88 8.46 8.61
CA VAL A 130 9.25 7.09 8.24
C VAL A 130 8.56 6.07 9.16
N ASN A 131 8.55 6.30 10.48
CA ASN A 131 7.86 5.41 11.41
C ASN A 131 6.35 5.37 11.18
N PHE A 132 5.74 6.50 10.80
CA PHE A 132 4.33 6.58 10.44
C PHE A 132 4.02 5.75 9.18
N GLU A 133 4.82 5.88 8.13
CA GLU A 133 4.65 5.08 6.90
C GLU A 133 4.90 3.59 7.15
N ILE A 134 5.87 3.22 8.00
CA ILE A 134 6.07 1.83 8.42
C ILE A 134 4.81 1.28 9.11
N ALA A 135 4.20 2.05 10.02
CA ALA A 135 2.98 1.65 10.69
C ALA A 135 1.80 1.49 9.70
N LYS A 136 1.65 2.43 8.77
CA LYS A 136 0.64 2.35 7.69
C LYS A 136 0.83 1.11 6.82
N HIS A 137 2.07 0.82 6.43
CA HIS A 137 2.40 -0.37 5.64
C HIS A 137 2.12 -1.66 6.41
N ALA A 138 2.37 -1.69 7.73
CA ALA A 138 2.03 -2.83 8.57
C ALA A 138 0.52 -3.11 8.58
N THR A 139 -0.32 -2.08 8.70
CA THR A 139 -1.78 -2.21 8.63
C THR A 139 -2.25 -2.71 7.25
N VAL A 140 -1.71 -2.17 6.16
CA VAL A 140 -2.05 -2.63 4.81
C VAL A 140 -1.62 -4.09 4.60
N SER A 141 -0.44 -4.47 5.10
CA SER A 141 0.03 -5.85 5.03
C SER A 141 -0.86 -6.81 5.82
N GLU A 142 -1.38 -6.40 6.98
CA GLU A 142 -2.33 -7.20 7.77
C GLU A 142 -3.65 -7.41 7.02
N GLU A 143 -4.19 -6.37 6.39
CA GLU A 143 -5.43 -6.47 5.60
C GLU A 143 -5.23 -7.33 4.34
N LEU A 144 -4.08 -7.24 3.66
CA LEU A 144 -3.73 -8.15 2.56
C LEU A 144 -3.72 -9.61 3.02
N ASN A 145 -3.08 -9.91 4.17
CA ASN A 145 -3.06 -11.26 4.74
C ASN A 145 -4.46 -11.75 5.14
N ARG A 146 -5.37 -10.84 5.53
CA ARG A 146 -6.78 -11.16 5.79
C ARG A 146 -7.52 -11.51 4.50
N LEU A 147 -7.36 -10.71 3.45
CA LEU A 147 -7.98 -10.95 2.15
C LEU A 147 -7.49 -12.25 1.51
N GLU A 148 -6.20 -12.57 1.63
CA GLU A 148 -5.67 -13.87 1.17
C GLU A 148 -6.30 -15.06 1.89
N ARG A 149 -6.57 -14.95 3.19
CA ARG A 149 -7.29 -15.99 3.95
C ARG A 149 -8.72 -16.17 3.44
N ILE A 150 -9.45 -15.06 3.27
CA ILE A 150 -10.81 -15.09 2.70
C ILE A 150 -10.82 -15.71 1.31
N GLN A 151 -9.81 -15.42 0.47
CA GLN A 151 -9.70 -16.01 -0.86
C GLN A 151 -9.48 -17.53 -0.80
N LYS A 152 -8.63 -18.02 0.12
CA LYS A 152 -8.41 -19.46 0.34
C LYS A 152 -9.70 -20.15 0.81
N ASP A 153 -10.42 -19.55 1.73
CA ASP A 153 -11.70 -20.09 2.24
C ASP A 153 -12.75 -20.15 1.13
N ASN A 154 -12.87 -19.08 0.33
CA ASN A 154 -13.76 -19.04 -0.84
C ASN A 154 -13.41 -20.12 -1.87
N PHE A 155 -12.12 -20.40 -2.08
CA PHE A 155 -11.69 -21.48 -2.95
C PHE A 155 -12.11 -22.86 -2.41
N ALA A 156 -11.92 -23.10 -1.11
CA ALA A 156 -12.37 -24.34 -0.46
C ALA A 156 -13.89 -24.52 -0.54
N LEU A 157 -14.67 -23.47 -0.29
CA LEU A 157 -16.13 -23.49 -0.42
C LEU A 157 -16.58 -23.82 -1.85
N ARG A 158 -15.91 -23.27 -2.87
CA ARG A 158 -16.19 -23.60 -4.27
C ARG A 158 -15.89 -25.05 -4.59
N GLN A 159 -14.83 -25.63 -4.03
CA GLN A 159 -14.54 -27.06 -4.19
C GLN A 159 -15.63 -27.92 -3.56
N GLN A 160 -16.07 -27.58 -2.34
CA GLN A 160 -17.15 -28.28 -1.66
C GLN A 160 -18.47 -28.20 -2.45
N LEU A 161 -18.83 -27.01 -2.95
CA LEU A 161 -20.01 -26.82 -3.78
C LEU A 161 -19.96 -27.69 -5.05
N ASN A 162 -18.80 -27.81 -5.70
CA ASN A 162 -18.65 -28.68 -6.86
C ASN A 162 -18.87 -30.17 -6.52
N ILE A 163 -18.42 -30.61 -5.34
CA ILE A 163 -18.66 -31.97 -4.84
C ILE A 163 -20.16 -32.18 -4.60
N GLU A 164 -20.84 -31.22 -3.97
CA GLU A 164 -22.29 -31.28 -3.73
C GLU A 164 -23.10 -31.30 -5.03
N ILE A 165 -22.71 -30.50 -6.03
CA ILE A 165 -23.32 -30.53 -7.37
C ILE A 165 -23.15 -31.93 -8.01
N ALA A 166 -21.96 -32.53 -7.90
CA ALA A 166 -21.71 -33.88 -8.42
C ALA A 166 -22.55 -34.95 -7.70
N ASN A 167 -22.66 -34.85 -6.37
CA ASN A 167 -23.50 -35.74 -5.57
C ASN A 167 -24.98 -35.60 -5.95
N HIS A 168 -25.48 -34.37 -6.09
CA HIS A 168 -26.85 -34.10 -6.52
C HIS A 168 -27.10 -34.66 -7.92
N ALA A 169 -26.16 -34.52 -8.85
CA ALA A 169 -26.28 -35.10 -10.19
C ALA A 169 -26.40 -36.63 -10.16
N THR A 170 -25.65 -37.30 -9.28
CA THR A 170 -25.73 -38.76 -9.06
C THR A 170 -27.08 -39.16 -8.48
N VAL A 171 -27.55 -38.48 -7.43
CA VAL A 171 -28.87 -38.73 -6.83
C VAL A 171 -29.99 -38.51 -7.85
N SER A 172 -29.92 -37.45 -8.65
CA SER A 172 -30.90 -37.18 -9.71
C SER A 172 -30.92 -38.28 -10.77
N LYS A 173 -29.76 -38.86 -11.13
CA LYS A 173 -29.69 -40.00 -12.05
C LYS A 173 -30.34 -41.25 -11.45
N GLU A 174 -30.09 -41.56 -10.18
CA GLU A 174 -30.72 -42.71 -9.50
C GLU A 174 -32.23 -42.51 -9.34
N LEU A 175 -32.68 -41.30 -9.01
CA LEU A 175 -34.11 -40.96 -9.00
C LEU A 175 -34.75 -41.19 -10.37
N ASN A 176 -34.14 -40.68 -11.44
CA ASN A 176 -34.62 -40.91 -12.81
C ASN A 176 -34.61 -42.40 -13.18
N ARG A 177 -33.63 -43.18 -12.69
CA ARG A 177 -33.57 -44.63 -12.91
C ARG A 177 -34.70 -45.35 -12.19
N LEU A 178 -35.00 -44.99 -10.94
CA LEU A 178 -36.12 -45.54 -10.17
C LEU A 178 -37.47 -45.15 -10.78
N GLU A 179 -37.63 -43.89 -11.20
CA GLU A 179 -38.85 -43.42 -11.87
C GLU A 179 -39.08 -44.14 -13.21
N ASN A 180 -38.00 -44.49 -13.93
CA ASN A 180 -38.06 -45.26 -15.17
C ASN A 180 -37.95 -46.78 -14.97
N ASN A 181 -37.89 -47.28 -13.74
CA ASN A 181 -37.80 -48.71 -13.51
C ASN A 181 -39.17 -49.36 -13.77
N GLN A 182 -39.24 -50.08 -14.88
CA GLN A 182 -40.44 -50.75 -15.36
C GLN A 182 -41.00 -51.71 -14.31
N ASP A 183 -40.15 -52.42 -13.56
CA ASP A 183 -40.59 -53.36 -12.53
C ASP A 183 -41.33 -52.68 -11.37
N LEU A 184 -40.91 -51.46 -11.00
CA LEU A 184 -41.61 -50.67 -9.99
C LEU A 184 -42.95 -50.14 -10.52
N ARG A 185 -43.02 -49.79 -11.81
CA ARG A 185 -44.28 -49.41 -12.47
C ARG A 185 -45.23 -50.59 -12.56
N ASP A 186 -44.74 -51.76 -12.98
CA ASP A 186 -45.52 -52.98 -13.09
C ASP A 186 -45.97 -53.49 -11.72
N TYR A 187 -45.14 -53.34 -10.68
CA TYR A 187 -45.53 -53.61 -9.30
C TYR A 187 -46.60 -52.63 -8.81
N SER A 188 -46.43 -51.32 -9.05
CA SER A 188 -47.45 -50.30 -8.73
C SER A 188 -48.77 -50.58 -9.44
N ASP A 189 -48.73 -50.91 -10.73
CA ASP A 189 -49.90 -51.27 -11.54
C ASP A 189 -50.54 -52.58 -11.06
N SER A 190 -49.73 -53.56 -10.64
CA SER A 190 -50.20 -54.82 -10.05
C SER A 190 -50.89 -54.59 -8.71
N VAL A 191 -50.34 -53.71 -7.85
CA VAL A 191 -50.96 -53.31 -6.58
C VAL A 191 -52.26 -52.56 -6.85
N ALA A 192 -52.29 -51.61 -7.79
CA ALA A 192 -53.50 -50.90 -8.19
C ALA A 192 -54.58 -51.86 -8.76
N LYS A 193 -54.17 -52.84 -9.57
CA LYS A 193 -55.05 -53.94 -10.05
C LYS A 193 -55.54 -54.82 -8.89
N GLY A 194 -54.69 -55.12 -7.92
CA GLY A 194 -55.05 -55.88 -6.71
C GLY A 194 -56.07 -55.15 -5.85
N VAL A 195 -55.89 -53.84 -5.64
CA VAL A 195 -56.84 -52.98 -4.92
C VAL A 195 -58.18 -52.92 -5.65
N THR A 196 -58.18 -52.71 -6.97
CA THR A 196 -59.42 -52.69 -7.77
C THR A 196 -60.14 -54.03 -7.77
N LEU A 197 -59.41 -55.15 -7.89
CA LEU A 197 -59.97 -56.50 -7.77
C LEU A 197 -60.56 -56.77 -6.37
N TYR A 198 -59.91 -56.27 -5.31
CA TYR A 198 -60.43 -56.40 -3.95
C TYR A 198 -61.75 -55.64 -3.78
N SER A 199 -61.86 -54.41 -4.29
CA SER A 199 -63.13 -53.66 -4.31
C SER A 199 -64.22 -54.37 -5.14
N LEU A 200 -63.90 -54.87 -6.34
CA LEU A 200 -64.84 -55.63 -7.17
C LEU A 200 -65.32 -56.91 -6.49
N LYS A 201 -64.43 -57.63 -5.80
CA LYS A 201 -64.80 -58.82 -5.02
C LYS A 201 -65.78 -58.46 -3.91
N LYS A 202 -65.53 -57.37 -3.21
CA LYS A 202 -66.42 -56.86 -2.15
C LYS A 202 -67.79 -56.47 -2.72
N ASP A 203 -67.84 -55.85 -3.89
CA ASP A 203 -69.10 -55.50 -4.56
C ASP A 203 -69.88 -56.74 -5.00
N ILE A 204 -69.20 -57.75 -5.56
CA ILE A 204 -69.81 -59.05 -5.93
C ILE A 204 -70.36 -59.78 -4.69
N GLU A 205 -69.63 -59.76 -3.58
CA GLU A 205 -70.11 -60.32 -2.31
C GLU A 205 -71.33 -59.56 -1.78
N GLY A 206 -71.33 -58.23 -1.92
CA GLY A 206 -72.49 -57.38 -1.65
C GLY A 206 -73.71 -57.71 -2.51
N GLU A 207 -73.53 -57.87 -3.83
CA GLU A 207 -74.61 -58.26 -4.75
C GLU A 207 -75.12 -59.67 -4.48
N LYS A 208 -74.25 -60.64 -4.14
CA LYS A 208 -74.68 -61.99 -3.74
C LYS A 208 -75.52 -61.95 -2.47
N ALA A 209 -75.12 -61.17 -1.49
CA ALA A 209 -75.91 -60.96 -0.27
C ALA A 209 -77.26 -60.30 -0.59
N ALA A 210 -77.28 -59.29 -1.46
CA ALA A 210 -78.51 -58.64 -1.91
C ALA A 210 -79.44 -59.59 -2.68
N LYS A 211 -78.89 -60.46 -3.54
CA LYS A 211 -79.64 -61.46 -4.30
C LYS A 211 -80.23 -62.54 -3.40
N GLU A 212 -79.48 -63.02 -2.41
CA GLU A 212 -80.03 -63.95 -1.41
C GLU A 212 -81.10 -63.29 -0.55
N ASN A 213 -80.93 -62.02 -0.19
CA ASN A 213 -81.97 -61.28 0.51
C ASN A 213 -83.25 -61.13 -0.35
N ALA A 214 -83.11 -60.75 -1.61
CA ALA A 214 -84.22 -60.66 -2.56
C ALA A 214 -84.89 -62.02 -2.80
N LYS A 215 -84.14 -63.12 -2.78
CA LYS A 215 -84.67 -64.48 -2.88
C LYS A 215 -85.50 -64.86 -1.65
N ARG A 216 -85.03 -64.51 -0.44
CA ARG A 216 -85.80 -64.67 0.80
C ARG A 216 -87.07 -63.83 0.78
N GLU A 217 -86.98 -62.58 0.32
CA GLU A 217 -88.15 -61.70 0.16
C GLU A 217 -89.16 -62.28 -0.84
N LEU A 218 -88.71 -62.81 -1.99
CA LEU A 218 -89.58 -63.49 -2.95
C LEU A 218 -90.23 -64.75 -2.38
N GLU A 219 -89.51 -65.51 -1.54
CA GLU A 219 -90.06 -66.69 -0.87
C GLU A 219 -91.12 -66.30 0.16
N VAL A 220 -90.87 -65.26 0.96
CA VAL A 220 -91.85 -64.67 1.87
C VAL A 220 -93.08 -64.16 1.09
N LEU A 221 -92.88 -63.48 -0.05
CA LEU A 221 -93.98 -63.02 -0.89
C LEU A 221 -94.77 -64.17 -1.52
N ARG A 222 -94.13 -65.29 -1.89
CA ARG A 222 -94.83 -66.52 -2.31
C ARG A 222 -95.63 -67.13 -1.18
N GLU A 223 -95.10 -67.13 0.04
CA GLU A 223 -95.79 -67.64 1.23
C GLU A 223 -96.97 -66.74 1.63
N ILE A 224 -96.83 -65.42 1.48
CA ILE A 224 -97.94 -64.47 1.65
C ILE A 224 -98.99 -64.68 0.55
N ASN A 225 -98.57 -64.88 -0.70
CA ASN A 225 -99.49 -65.12 -1.81
C ASN A 225 -100.23 -66.46 -1.67
N SER A 226 -99.58 -67.51 -1.16
CA SER A 226 -100.22 -68.80 -0.86
C SER A 226 -101.18 -68.73 0.34
N ARG A 227 -100.89 -67.88 1.33
CA ARG A 227 -101.82 -67.53 2.42
C ARG A 227 -102.97 -66.64 1.95
N SER A 228 -102.73 -65.77 0.96
CA SER A 228 -103.75 -64.89 0.38
C SER A 228 -104.70 -65.62 -0.57
N THR A 229 -104.26 -66.68 -1.25
CA THR A 229 -105.13 -67.56 -2.04
C THR A 229 -105.94 -68.56 -1.20
N SER A 230 -105.65 -68.69 0.10
CA SER A 230 -106.41 -69.53 1.04
C SER A 230 -107.32 -68.72 1.99
N GLN A 231 -107.35 -67.38 1.87
CA GLN A 231 -108.11 -66.52 2.79
C GLN A 231 -108.79 -65.33 2.10
N CYS A 232 -109.37 -65.55 0.91
CA CYS A 232 -110.20 -64.56 0.20
C CYS A 232 -111.38 -65.21 -0.56
N GLU A 233 -112.14 -66.08 0.11
CA GLU A 233 -113.56 -66.35 -0.20
C GLU A 233 -114.42 -65.92 0.99
N ALA A 234 -114.53 -64.61 1.23
CA ALA A 234 -115.65 -64.01 1.96
C ALA A 234 -115.55 -62.47 1.92
N ASN A 235 -116.68 -61.84 1.55
CA ASN A 235 -117.07 -60.46 1.84
C ASN A 235 -116.70 -59.33 0.85
N SER A 236 -117.55 -59.22 -0.18
CA SER A 236 -118.51 -58.11 -0.42
C SER A 236 -118.14 -56.63 -0.12
N LYS A 237 -118.11 -55.83 -1.21
CA LYS A 237 -118.82 -54.54 -1.44
C LYS A 237 -118.24 -53.17 -0.91
N PRO A 238 -118.64 -52.02 -1.52
CA PRO A 238 -117.74 -50.93 -1.96
C PRO A 238 -118.05 -49.53 -1.39
N LEU A 239 -117.20 -48.52 -1.65
CA LEU A 239 -117.53 -47.07 -1.60
C LEU A 239 -116.52 -46.21 -2.41
N ALA A 240 -117.01 -45.15 -3.06
CA ALA A 240 -116.36 -44.26 -4.03
C ALA A 240 -115.94 -42.87 -3.40
N PRO A 241 -115.80 -41.75 -4.14
CA PRO A 241 -114.63 -41.24 -4.91
C PRO A 241 -114.16 -39.80 -4.51
N LYS A 242 -113.05 -39.28 -5.10
CA LYS A 242 -112.75 -37.84 -5.42
C LYS A 242 -111.33 -37.69 -6.01
N GLN A 243 -111.16 -37.50 -7.34
CA GLN A 243 -111.06 -36.25 -8.13
C GLN A 243 -109.74 -35.43 -7.99
N LEU A 244 -108.85 -35.56 -9.01
CA LEU A 244 -108.13 -34.56 -9.86
C LEU A 244 -107.37 -33.35 -9.22
N PRO A 245 -106.43 -32.64 -9.91
CA PRO A 245 -105.95 -32.77 -11.31
C PRO A 245 -104.41 -32.63 -11.56
N LEU A 246 -104.00 -33.06 -12.76
CA LEU A 246 -102.79 -32.68 -13.55
C LEU A 246 -102.88 -31.20 -14.02
N PRO A 247 -101.81 -30.45 -14.40
CA PRO A 247 -101.11 -30.66 -15.71
C PRO A 247 -99.67 -30.10 -15.96
N ILE A 248 -98.99 -30.73 -16.95
CA ILE A 248 -98.23 -30.21 -18.14
C ILE A 248 -97.00 -29.25 -18.00
N GLN A 249 -95.81 -29.77 -18.41
CA GLN A 249 -94.67 -29.28 -19.27
C GLN A 249 -94.12 -27.80 -19.19
N PRO A 250 -93.07 -27.35 -19.96
CA PRO A 250 -91.71 -27.83 -20.37
C PRO A 250 -90.54 -26.78 -20.14
N MET A 251 -89.30 -27.07 -20.63
CA MET A 251 -88.00 -26.30 -20.68
C MET A 251 -88.00 -24.87 -21.36
N PRO A 252 -86.91 -24.04 -21.54
CA PRO A 252 -85.54 -23.81 -20.96
C PRO A 252 -85.18 -22.27 -20.66
N PRO A 253 -84.07 -21.57 -21.09
CA PRO A 253 -82.89 -21.09 -20.29
C PRO A 253 -82.51 -19.55 -20.29
N ILE A 254 -81.35 -19.20 -19.67
CA ILE A 254 -80.35 -18.06 -19.86
C ILE A 254 -80.44 -16.65 -19.15
N ILE A 255 -79.25 -16.17 -18.67
CA ILE A 255 -78.62 -14.79 -18.51
C ILE A 255 -78.62 -14.03 -17.14
N HIS A 256 -77.42 -13.57 -16.73
CA HIS A 256 -76.99 -12.66 -15.62
C HIS A 256 -77.50 -11.18 -15.70
N PRO A 257 -77.35 -10.28 -14.68
CA PRO A 257 -76.14 -9.40 -14.54
C PRO A 257 -75.76 -8.84 -13.12
N THR A 258 -74.52 -8.30 -13.02
CA THR A 258 -73.87 -7.17 -12.25
C THR A 258 -74.50 -6.57 -10.96
N THR A 259 -73.83 -6.03 -9.90
CA THR A 259 -72.86 -4.88 -9.74
C THR A 259 -72.66 -4.58 -8.20
N LEU A 260 -71.47 -4.34 -7.58
CA LEU A 260 -70.79 -3.07 -7.12
C LEU A 260 -70.22 -3.25 -5.67
N HIS A 261 -68.89 -3.31 -5.38
CA HIS A 261 -67.84 -2.28 -5.00
C HIS A 261 -67.81 -1.77 -3.53
N PRO A 262 -66.73 -1.16 -2.95
CA PRO A 262 -65.27 -1.05 -3.28
C PRO A 262 -64.33 -1.36 -2.04
N THR A 263 -62.98 -1.29 -2.00
CA THR A 263 -62.11 -0.08 -1.99
C THR A 263 -60.60 -0.47 -1.83
N THR A 264 -59.74 0.10 -2.71
CA THR A 264 -58.33 0.59 -2.55
C THR A 264 -57.25 -0.30 -1.89
N MET A 265 -56.04 -0.47 -2.45
CA MET A 265 -55.06 0.55 -2.90
C MET A 265 -54.18 0.07 -4.08
N ARG A 266 -53.73 1.05 -4.87
CA ARG A 266 -52.70 1.07 -5.96
C ARG A 266 -51.78 2.29 -5.64
N PRO A 267 -50.70 2.65 -6.38
CA PRO A 267 -49.79 1.97 -7.33
C PRO A 267 -48.29 2.22 -6.93
N THR A 268 -47.21 1.77 -7.59
CA THR A 268 -46.64 2.17 -8.91
C THR A 268 -45.45 1.26 -9.28
N LYS A 269 -45.47 0.54 -10.41
CA LYS A 269 -44.83 0.85 -11.74
C LYS A 269 -43.29 1.01 -11.66
N ARG A 270 -42.46 0.25 -12.39
CA ARG A 270 -42.26 0.18 -13.87
C ARG A 270 -41.45 -1.11 -14.20
N SER A 271 -41.86 -1.93 -15.18
CA SER A 271 -41.48 -1.85 -16.62
C SER A 271 -39.99 -2.18 -16.85
N THR A 272 -39.56 -3.12 -17.70
CA THR A 272 -39.96 -3.30 -19.10
C THR A 272 -39.45 -4.64 -19.66
N MET A 273 -40.34 -5.33 -20.38
CA MET A 273 -40.23 -6.28 -21.51
C MET A 273 -38.90 -6.99 -21.84
N MET A 274 -39.02 -8.30 -22.11
CA MET A 274 -38.78 -8.88 -23.45
C MET A 274 -39.60 -10.17 -23.65
N ARG A 275 -40.26 -10.26 -24.81
CA ARG A 275 -41.07 -11.39 -25.29
C ARG A 275 -40.17 -12.41 -26.00
N ALA A 276 -40.45 -13.70 -25.81
CA ALA A 276 -40.15 -14.73 -26.80
C ALA A 276 -41.37 -15.64 -26.98
N ALA A 277 -41.70 -15.87 -28.24
CA ALA A 277 -42.90 -16.53 -28.71
C ALA A 277 -42.83 -18.05 -28.56
N THR A 278 -43.94 -18.68 -28.16
CA THR A 278 -44.17 -20.11 -28.41
C THR A 278 -45.61 -20.38 -28.82
N LYS A 279 -45.71 -21.23 -29.83
CA LYS A 279 -46.87 -21.55 -30.64
C LYS A 279 -47.95 -22.30 -29.84
N ARG A 280 -49.21 -22.01 -30.15
CA ARG A 280 -50.38 -22.83 -29.82
C ARG A 280 -50.20 -24.28 -30.31
N PRO A 281 -50.60 -25.27 -29.52
CA PRO A 281 -51.25 -26.46 -30.03
C PRO A 281 -52.73 -26.50 -29.60
N THR A 282 -53.53 -26.82 -30.61
CA THR A 282 -54.87 -27.39 -30.65
C THR A 282 -55.49 -27.83 -29.31
N ALA A 283 -56.64 -27.22 -28.98
CA ALA A 283 -57.51 -27.65 -27.89
C ALA A 283 -58.21 -28.97 -28.26
N VAL A 284 -57.80 -30.06 -27.61
CA VAL A 284 -58.57 -31.31 -27.55
C VAL A 284 -59.46 -31.23 -26.31
N ARG A 285 -60.78 -31.32 -26.53
CA ARG A 285 -61.79 -31.39 -25.46
C ARG A 285 -61.57 -32.66 -24.61
N PRO A 286 -61.60 -32.59 -23.26
CA PRO A 286 -61.65 -33.78 -22.45
C PRO A 286 -63.09 -34.30 -22.38
N PHE A 287 -63.22 -35.60 -22.65
CA PHE A 287 -64.38 -36.40 -22.30
C PHE A 287 -64.67 -36.25 -20.80
N GLN A 288 -65.82 -35.65 -20.46
CA GLN A 288 -66.43 -35.79 -19.15
C GLN A 288 -67.23 -37.09 -19.15
N ASN A 289 -66.75 -38.09 -18.44
CA ASN A 289 -67.53 -39.07 -17.67
C ASN A 289 -66.67 -40.30 -17.37
N THR A 290 -66.03 -40.28 -16.21
CA THR A 290 -65.67 -41.50 -15.48
C THR A 290 -65.99 -41.34 -13.99
N PRO A 291 -66.37 -42.41 -13.28
CA PRO A 291 -66.90 -42.34 -11.93
C PRO A 291 -65.77 -42.06 -10.92
N ARG A 292 -66.08 -41.23 -9.92
CA ARG A 292 -65.27 -41.00 -8.71
C ARG A 292 -65.06 -42.31 -7.93
N ILE A 293 -64.04 -43.10 -8.26
CA ILE A 293 -63.58 -44.21 -7.42
C ILE A 293 -62.03 -44.29 -7.46
N PHE A 294 -61.35 -43.22 -7.03
CA PHE A 294 -59.93 -43.26 -6.65
C PHE A 294 -59.72 -42.23 -5.52
N GLY A 295 -59.96 -42.66 -4.27
CA GLY A 295 -60.26 -41.77 -3.14
C GLY A 295 -59.07 -41.13 -2.38
N PRO A 296 -57.89 -41.79 -2.25
CA PRO A 296 -56.73 -41.19 -1.58
C PRO A 296 -55.45 -41.06 -2.43
N ASP A 297 -55.12 -42.06 -3.25
CA ASP A 297 -53.82 -42.11 -3.93
C ASP A 297 -53.71 -41.11 -5.10
N VAL A 298 -54.81 -40.85 -5.81
CA VAL A 298 -54.85 -39.83 -6.88
C VAL A 298 -54.74 -38.42 -6.30
N GLN A 299 -55.35 -38.17 -5.14
CA GLN A 299 -55.19 -36.90 -4.42
C GLN A 299 -53.74 -36.72 -3.95
N ARG A 300 -53.11 -37.79 -3.44
CA ARG A 300 -51.70 -37.78 -3.05
C ARG A 300 -50.76 -37.52 -4.23
N ILE A 301 -51.04 -38.08 -5.40
CA ILE A 301 -50.25 -37.84 -6.63
C ILE A 301 -50.41 -36.39 -7.11
N GLU A 302 -51.63 -35.84 -7.09
CA GLU A 302 -51.88 -34.43 -7.40
C GLU A 302 -51.15 -33.49 -6.43
N GLU A 303 -51.17 -33.81 -5.14
CA GLU A 303 -50.49 -33.05 -4.08
C GLU A 303 -48.96 -33.11 -4.22
N LEU A 304 -48.39 -34.28 -4.51
CA LEU A 304 -46.96 -34.44 -4.80
C LEU A 304 -46.55 -33.70 -6.08
N LYS A 305 -47.41 -33.68 -7.12
CA LYS A 305 -47.16 -32.90 -8.34
C LYS A 305 -47.16 -31.39 -8.06
N ALA A 306 -48.08 -30.92 -7.22
CA ALA A 306 -48.11 -29.53 -6.79
C ALA A 306 -46.84 -29.15 -6.00
N GLN A 307 -46.42 -30.00 -5.06
CA GLN A 307 -45.17 -29.81 -4.32
C GLN A 307 -43.94 -29.81 -5.24
N LEU A 308 -43.89 -30.71 -6.23
CA LEU A 308 -42.79 -30.77 -7.19
C LEU A 308 -42.75 -29.52 -8.09
N ALA A 309 -43.91 -28.97 -8.46
CA ALA A 309 -44.01 -27.73 -9.23
C ALA A 309 -43.47 -26.55 -8.41
N ASP A 310 -43.88 -26.43 -7.14
CA ASP A 310 -43.44 -25.38 -6.22
C ASP A 310 -41.92 -25.47 -5.92
N GLN A 311 -41.40 -26.69 -5.73
CA GLN A 311 -39.96 -26.91 -5.60
C GLN A 311 -39.18 -26.54 -6.87
N LYS A 312 -39.71 -26.83 -8.07
CA LYS A 312 -39.09 -26.40 -9.33
C LYS A 312 -39.05 -24.88 -9.46
N GLU A 313 -40.11 -24.20 -9.07
CA GLU A 313 -40.16 -22.74 -9.08
C GLU A 313 -39.15 -22.15 -8.09
N THR A 314 -39.07 -22.72 -6.88
CA THR A 314 -38.08 -22.33 -5.86
C THR A 314 -36.64 -22.54 -6.34
N ILE A 315 -36.34 -23.68 -6.98
CA ILE A 315 -35.01 -23.96 -7.55
C ILE A 315 -34.66 -22.95 -8.66
N ASN A 316 -35.62 -22.59 -9.50
CA ASN A 316 -35.40 -21.60 -10.56
C ASN A 316 -35.15 -20.21 -9.98
N ALA A 317 -35.87 -19.82 -8.92
CA ALA A 317 -35.63 -18.57 -8.20
C ALA A 317 -34.22 -18.53 -7.58
N LEU A 318 -33.80 -19.61 -6.90
CA LEU A 318 -32.47 -19.72 -6.31
C LEU A 318 -31.36 -19.68 -7.38
N LYS A 319 -31.55 -20.35 -8.52
CA LYS A 319 -30.60 -20.27 -9.65
C LYS A 319 -30.45 -18.84 -10.18
N SER A 320 -31.55 -18.09 -10.27
CA SER A 320 -31.52 -16.68 -10.66
C SER A 320 -30.76 -15.84 -9.64
N GLN A 321 -31.01 -16.02 -8.35
CA GLN A 321 -30.29 -15.31 -7.29
C GLN A 321 -28.79 -15.63 -7.27
N ILE A 322 -28.41 -16.90 -7.46
CA ILE A 322 -26.99 -17.31 -7.55
C ILE A 322 -26.31 -16.67 -8.77
N SER A 323 -27.02 -16.61 -9.91
CA SER A 323 -26.53 -15.92 -11.11
C SER A 323 -26.26 -14.45 -10.84
N GLU A 324 -27.19 -13.77 -10.17
CA GLU A 324 -27.09 -12.35 -9.84
C GLU A 324 -25.95 -12.08 -8.83
N LEU A 325 -25.86 -12.86 -7.75
CA LEU A 325 -24.76 -12.79 -6.78
C LEU A 325 -23.39 -13.02 -7.44
N ASN A 326 -23.30 -13.98 -8.37
CA ASN A 326 -22.07 -14.21 -9.13
C ASN A 326 -21.72 -13.04 -10.05
N ALA A 327 -22.71 -12.40 -10.67
CA ALA A 327 -22.49 -11.21 -11.48
C ALA A 327 -21.99 -10.04 -10.62
N THR A 328 -22.61 -9.80 -9.46
CA THR A 328 -22.18 -8.76 -8.52
C THR A 328 -20.78 -9.03 -7.97
N SER A 329 -20.49 -10.28 -7.59
CA SER A 329 -19.16 -10.66 -7.10
C SER A 329 -18.08 -10.47 -8.16
N ARG A 330 -18.34 -10.82 -9.43
CA ARG A 330 -17.40 -10.56 -10.53
C ARG A 330 -17.17 -9.06 -10.72
N ALA A 331 -18.23 -8.25 -10.72
CA ALA A 331 -18.10 -6.80 -10.84
C ALA A 331 -17.27 -6.18 -9.70
N GLN A 332 -17.43 -6.67 -8.47
CA GLN A 332 -16.61 -6.23 -7.33
C GLN A 332 -15.13 -6.63 -7.47
N VAL A 333 -14.85 -7.86 -7.94
CA VAL A 333 -13.48 -8.31 -8.20
C VAL A 333 -12.83 -7.49 -9.30
N ASP A 334 -13.56 -7.19 -10.37
CA ASP A 334 -13.03 -6.39 -11.48
C ASP A 334 -12.78 -4.92 -11.05
N ALA A 335 -13.64 -4.36 -10.20
CA ALA A 335 -13.43 -3.04 -9.61
C ALA A 335 -12.17 -2.99 -8.73
N LEU A 336 -11.99 -3.98 -7.84
CA LEU A 336 -10.79 -4.07 -6.99
C LEU A 336 -9.51 -4.28 -7.81
N LYS A 337 -9.57 -5.06 -8.90
CA LYS A 337 -8.43 -5.20 -9.82
C LYS A 337 -8.06 -3.88 -10.48
N ALA A 338 -9.05 -3.10 -10.91
CA ALA A 338 -8.81 -1.78 -11.50
C ALA A 338 -8.17 -0.81 -10.50
N GLU A 339 -8.63 -0.82 -9.24
CA GLU A 339 -8.06 -0.01 -8.15
C GLU A 339 -6.60 -0.39 -7.86
N ILE A 340 -6.32 -1.68 -7.67
CA ILE A 340 -4.95 -2.19 -7.45
C ILE A 340 -4.03 -1.82 -8.63
N GLN A 341 -4.53 -1.88 -9.86
CA GLN A 341 -3.75 -1.53 -11.04
C GLN A 341 -3.46 -0.02 -11.11
N SER A 342 -4.42 0.82 -10.73
CA SER A 342 -4.24 2.27 -10.60
C SER A 342 -3.18 2.60 -9.54
N ASP A 343 -3.27 1.99 -8.36
CA ASP A 343 -2.30 2.20 -7.28
C ASP A 343 -0.89 1.78 -7.70
N ARG A 344 -0.77 0.62 -8.38
CA ARG A 344 0.52 0.14 -8.89
C ARG A 344 1.15 1.12 -9.89
N GLN A 345 0.34 1.75 -10.74
CA GLN A 345 0.82 2.80 -11.64
C GLN A 345 1.28 4.04 -10.86
N GLY A 346 0.50 4.46 -9.86
CA GLY A 346 0.88 5.57 -8.97
C GLY A 346 2.21 5.33 -8.24
N TYR A 347 2.41 4.14 -7.67
CA TYR A 347 3.69 3.78 -7.04
C TYR A 347 4.85 3.70 -8.03
N SER A 348 4.63 3.14 -9.23
CA SER A 348 5.67 3.08 -10.27
C SER A 348 6.10 4.47 -10.73
N GLN A 349 5.15 5.40 -10.85
CA GLN A 349 5.44 6.77 -11.24
C GLN A 349 6.16 7.52 -10.11
N GLY A 350 5.70 7.37 -8.86
CA GLY A 350 6.40 7.95 -7.71
C GLY A 350 7.82 7.41 -7.53
N LEU A 351 8.07 6.14 -7.87
CA LEU A 351 9.42 5.57 -7.87
C LEU A 351 10.31 6.20 -8.95
N ALA A 352 9.79 6.36 -10.16
CA ALA A 352 10.50 7.03 -11.26
C ALA A 352 10.86 8.49 -10.91
N ASP A 353 9.93 9.24 -10.32
CA ASP A 353 10.17 10.62 -9.87
C ASP A 353 11.26 10.69 -8.78
N LEU A 354 11.32 9.69 -7.88
CA LEU A 354 12.36 9.60 -6.86
C LEU A 354 13.72 9.22 -7.45
N GLU A 355 13.76 8.32 -8.43
CA GLU A 355 14.98 7.96 -9.16
C GLU A 355 15.53 9.16 -9.94
N GLU A 356 14.67 9.93 -10.60
CA GLU A 356 15.07 11.17 -11.29
C GLU A 356 15.65 12.20 -10.30
N ARG A 357 14.99 12.41 -9.15
CA ARG A 357 15.51 13.29 -8.10
C ARG A 357 16.85 12.82 -7.56
N LYS A 358 17.04 11.52 -7.39
CA LYS A 358 18.30 10.94 -6.94
C LYS A 358 19.41 11.22 -7.95
N LEU A 359 19.17 10.99 -9.24
CA LEU A 359 20.15 11.29 -10.30
C LEU A 359 20.51 12.77 -10.33
N ASN A 360 19.54 13.66 -10.19
CA ASN A 360 19.78 15.11 -10.12
C ASN A 360 20.65 15.49 -8.90
N LEU A 361 20.44 14.85 -7.75
CA LEU A 361 21.26 15.09 -6.55
C LEU A 361 22.69 14.56 -6.71
N GLU A 362 22.86 13.37 -7.29
CA GLU A 362 24.17 12.79 -7.60
C GLU A 362 24.95 13.67 -8.60
N GLU A 363 24.27 14.27 -9.58
CA GLU A 363 24.88 15.22 -10.52
C GLU A 363 25.34 16.51 -9.80
N GLU A 364 24.52 17.07 -8.91
CA GLU A 364 24.89 18.25 -8.12
C GLU A 364 26.03 17.97 -7.12
N GLU A 365 26.06 16.78 -6.52
CA GLU A 365 27.17 16.33 -5.68
C GLU A 365 28.48 16.27 -6.47
N CYS A 366 28.45 15.70 -7.68
CA CYS A 366 29.61 15.63 -8.56
C CYS A 366 30.11 17.04 -8.96
N LYS A 367 29.20 17.98 -9.25
CA LYS A 367 29.53 19.40 -9.51
C LYS A 367 30.18 20.07 -8.30
N LEU A 368 29.67 19.82 -7.10
CA LEU A 368 30.24 20.37 -5.86
C LEU A 368 31.62 19.80 -5.57
N LEU A 369 31.80 18.49 -5.72
CA LEU A 369 33.08 17.82 -5.54
C LEU A 369 34.12 18.38 -6.52
N HIS A 370 33.76 18.54 -7.79
CA HIS A 370 34.63 19.16 -8.79
C HIS A 370 35.04 20.59 -8.41
N ARG A 371 34.09 21.42 -7.95
CA ARG A 371 34.38 22.79 -7.47
C ARG A 371 35.32 22.79 -6.28
N MET A 372 35.13 21.89 -5.31
CA MET A 372 36.02 21.74 -4.16
C MET A 372 37.43 21.37 -4.59
N THR A 373 37.59 20.40 -5.49
CA THR A 373 38.90 20.00 -6.03
C THR A 373 39.59 21.15 -6.74
N MET A 374 38.87 21.93 -7.55
CA MET A 374 39.42 23.11 -8.23
C MET A 374 39.88 24.19 -7.25
N ILE A 375 39.13 24.43 -6.16
CA ILE A 375 39.54 25.36 -5.10
C ILE A 375 40.81 24.86 -4.41
N GLN A 376 40.86 23.56 -4.08
CA GLN A 376 42.03 22.95 -3.44
C GLN A 376 43.28 23.06 -4.32
N MET A 377 43.18 22.70 -5.60
CA MET A 377 44.30 22.84 -6.55
C MET A 377 44.78 24.29 -6.66
N ALA A 378 43.86 25.26 -6.68
CA ALA A 378 44.24 26.67 -6.73
C ALA A 378 44.94 27.15 -5.45
N GLN A 379 44.56 26.61 -4.29
CA GLN A 379 45.26 26.85 -3.02
C GLN A 379 46.67 26.22 -3.03
N ASP A 380 46.79 24.98 -3.49
CA ASP A 380 48.07 24.24 -3.52
C ASP A 380 49.08 24.87 -4.49
N MET A 381 48.61 25.47 -5.59
CA MET A 381 49.44 26.19 -6.55
C MET A 381 49.82 27.62 -6.09
N GLY A 382 49.43 28.05 -4.88
CA GLY A 382 49.77 29.37 -4.34
C GLY A 382 49.14 30.54 -5.13
N VAL A 383 48.06 30.26 -5.87
CA VAL A 383 47.42 31.24 -6.72
C VAL A 383 46.68 32.25 -5.84
N GLY A 384 47.12 33.51 -5.86
CA GLY A 384 46.57 34.56 -4.99
C GLY A 384 45.05 34.68 -5.10
N HIS A 385 44.38 34.95 -3.98
CA HIS A 385 42.91 34.98 -3.79
C HIS A 385 42.11 35.68 -4.91
N ARG A 386 42.69 36.64 -5.65
CA ARG A 386 42.06 37.30 -6.80
C ARG A 386 41.86 36.38 -8.01
N LEU A 387 42.77 35.45 -8.29
CA LEU A 387 42.58 34.51 -9.40
C LEU A 387 41.56 33.43 -9.04
N VAL A 388 41.57 32.97 -7.77
CA VAL A 388 40.56 32.03 -7.25
C VAL A 388 39.16 32.65 -7.35
N ALA A 389 39.03 33.94 -7.01
CA ALA A 389 37.78 34.68 -7.18
C ALA A 389 37.34 34.77 -8.66
N LEU A 390 38.26 35.05 -9.58
CA LEU A 390 37.98 35.07 -11.04
C LEU A 390 37.57 33.68 -11.57
N MET A 391 38.23 32.61 -11.12
CA MET A 391 37.87 31.24 -11.48
C MET A 391 36.50 30.84 -10.95
N LEU A 392 36.16 31.23 -9.71
CA LEU A 392 34.84 31.01 -9.12
C LEU A 392 33.75 31.83 -9.82
N GLU A 393 34.05 33.06 -10.26
CA GLU A 393 33.12 33.90 -11.02
C GLU A 393 32.88 33.34 -12.44
N MET A 394 33.93 32.81 -13.09
CA MET A 394 33.80 32.07 -14.34
C MET A 394 32.94 30.81 -14.17
N LEU A 395 33.16 30.03 -13.11
CA LEU A 395 32.39 28.82 -12.78
C LEU A 395 30.94 29.09 -12.35
N LYS A 396 30.58 30.32 -11.96
CA LYS A 396 29.18 30.72 -11.75
C LYS A 396 28.46 30.99 -13.07
N ASN A 397 29.18 31.49 -14.08
CA ASN A 397 28.62 31.83 -15.39
C ASN A 397 28.59 30.65 -16.38
N THR A 398 29.17 29.49 -16.04
CA THR A 398 29.18 28.28 -16.87
C THR A 398 27.82 27.62 -17.09
N ARG A 399 26.76 28.03 -16.37
CA ARG A 399 25.39 27.55 -16.61
C ARG A 399 24.88 27.85 -18.03
N ALA A 400 25.51 28.77 -18.75
CA ALA A 400 25.13 29.16 -20.12
C ALA A 400 26.06 28.62 -21.21
N TRP A 401 27.19 28.00 -20.86
CA TRP A 401 28.28 27.70 -21.81
C TRP A 401 28.44 26.18 -21.91
N GLY A 402 28.10 25.61 -23.07
CA GLY A 402 28.26 24.17 -23.33
C GLY A 402 29.71 23.70 -23.15
N VAL A 403 29.89 22.39 -22.92
CA VAL A 403 31.17 21.73 -22.60
C VAL A 403 32.32 22.17 -23.54
N ASP A 404 32.03 22.39 -24.83
CA ASP A 404 33.01 22.82 -25.84
C ASP A 404 33.57 24.23 -25.63
N VAL A 405 32.85 25.10 -24.93
CA VAL A 405 33.31 26.46 -24.63
C VAL A 405 34.17 26.47 -23.37
N LEU A 406 33.88 25.58 -22.43
CA LEU A 406 34.71 25.32 -21.26
C LEU A 406 36.06 24.70 -21.64
N ASP A 407 36.09 23.73 -22.55
CA ASP A 407 37.34 23.14 -23.03
C ASP A 407 38.24 24.17 -23.75
N ARG A 408 37.62 25.05 -24.56
CA ARG A 408 38.35 26.15 -25.21
C ARG A 408 38.88 27.18 -24.23
N ALA A 409 38.10 27.55 -23.22
CA ALA A 409 38.53 28.49 -22.18
C ALA A 409 39.66 27.89 -21.32
N TYR A 410 39.57 26.61 -20.98
CA TYR A 410 40.60 25.89 -20.24
C TYR A 410 41.93 25.85 -21.01
N ARG A 411 41.91 25.42 -22.28
CA ARG A 411 43.12 25.40 -23.12
C ARG A 411 43.72 26.78 -23.37
N ALA A 412 42.88 27.83 -23.40
CA ALA A 412 43.36 29.21 -23.51
C ALA A 412 44.02 29.70 -22.22
N ALA A 413 43.50 29.31 -21.05
CA ALA A 413 44.11 29.60 -19.76
C ALA A 413 45.43 28.84 -19.57
N GLU A 414 45.48 27.57 -19.98
CA GLU A 414 46.67 26.72 -19.95
C GLU A 414 47.80 27.31 -20.82
N ARG A 415 47.51 27.73 -22.06
CA ARG A 415 48.49 28.42 -22.90
C ARG A 415 49.05 29.70 -22.27
N ARG A 416 48.18 30.52 -21.65
CA ARG A 416 48.63 31.74 -20.97
C ARG A 416 49.46 31.46 -19.72
N ALA A 417 49.19 30.38 -19.01
CA ALA A 417 50.00 29.97 -17.87
C ALA A 417 51.41 29.56 -18.31
N ILE A 418 51.52 28.80 -19.41
CA ILE A 418 52.80 28.43 -20.03
C ILE A 418 53.57 29.68 -20.50
N GLU A 419 52.93 30.58 -21.23
CA GLU A 419 53.54 31.85 -21.68
C GLU A 419 54.03 32.71 -20.49
N TRP A 420 53.26 32.74 -19.40
CA TRP A 420 53.64 33.48 -18.20
C TRP A 420 54.85 32.84 -17.50
N GLU A 421 54.89 31.51 -17.42
CA GLU A 421 55.99 30.76 -16.81
C GLU A 421 57.29 30.88 -17.63
N GLU A 422 57.20 30.79 -18.97
CA GLU A 422 58.32 31.05 -19.87
C GLU A 422 58.80 32.51 -19.77
N GLY A 423 57.87 33.47 -19.72
CA GLY A 423 58.20 34.87 -19.50
C GLY A 423 58.82 35.15 -18.13
N PHE A 424 58.46 34.38 -17.10
CA PHE A 424 59.07 34.48 -15.76
C PHE A 424 60.48 33.88 -15.75
N LYS A 425 60.67 32.71 -16.38
CA LYS A 425 61.98 32.07 -16.55
C LYS A 425 62.95 32.95 -17.34
N ASN A 426 62.48 33.56 -18.43
CA ASN A 426 63.31 34.45 -19.26
C ASN A 426 63.72 35.73 -18.51
N ARG A 427 62.79 36.35 -17.75
CA ARG A 427 63.11 37.53 -16.93
C ARG A 427 64.04 37.22 -15.75
N GLY A 428 63.92 36.03 -15.16
CA GLY A 428 64.87 35.55 -14.14
C GLY A 428 66.28 35.36 -14.71
N PHE A 429 66.37 34.86 -15.95
CA PHE A 429 67.65 34.67 -16.65
C PHE A 429 68.33 35.99 -17.00
N ASP A 430 67.56 37.01 -17.39
CA ASP A 430 68.08 38.36 -17.70
C ASP A 430 68.63 39.07 -16.45
N ILE A 431 68.00 38.89 -15.29
CA ILE A 431 68.47 39.46 -14.02
C ILE A 431 69.77 38.78 -13.59
N LEU A 432 69.83 37.44 -13.64
CA LEU A 432 71.04 36.69 -13.31
C LEU A 432 72.22 37.01 -14.23
N ASN A 433 71.97 37.18 -15.54
CA ASN A 433 73.01 37.60 -16.49
C ASN A 433 73.49 39.04 -16.26
N ARG A 434 72.61 39.95 -15.82
CA ARG A 434 73.01 41.31 -15.44
C ARG A 434 73.91 41.29 -14.20
N ASP A 435 73.50 40.57 -13.17
CA ASP A 435 74.25 40.46 -11.92
C ASP A 435 75.61 39.78 -12.13
N HIS A 436 75.67 38.76 -13.00
CA HIS A 436 76.91 38.10 -13.37
C HIS A 436 77.87 39.05 -14.11
N ARG A 437 77.40 39.82 -15.09
CA ARG A 437 78.23 40.84 -15.77
C ARG A 437 78.69 41.96 -14.84
N GLU A 438 77.88 42.36 -13.87
CA GLU A 438 78.30 43.31 -12.85
C GLU A 438 79.36 42.73 -11.92
N ALA A 439 79.26 41.45 -11.57
CA ALA A 439 80.28 40.74 -10.80
C ALA A 439 81.61 40.62 -11.57
N GLU A 440 81.57 40.29 -12.86
CA GLU A 440 82.77 40.25 -13.72
C GLU A 440 83.43 41.63 -13.84
N LYS A 441 82.65 42.70 -14.00
CA LYS A 441 83.18 44.08 -14.00
C LYS A 441 83.86 44.45 -12.68
N ARG A 442 83.30 44.02 -11.55
CA ARG A 442 83.92 44.24 -10.23
C ARG A 442 85.19 43.42 -10.06
N ALA A 443 85.23 42.20 -10.57
CA ALA A 443 86.43 41.37 -10.54
C ALA A 443 87.57 41.98 -11.39
N ALA A 444 87.28 42.43 -12.61
CA ALA A 444 88.24 43.08 -13.49
C ALA A 444 88.80 44.39 -12.89
N ALA A 445 87.94 45.22 -12.27
CA ALA A 445 88.37 46.43 -11.57
C ALA A 445 89.24 46.15 -10.34
N CYS A 446 89.13 44.96 -9.74
CA CYS A 446 89.95 44.53 -8.62
C CYS A 446 91.35 44.08 -9.09
N GLU A 447 91.44 43.45 -10.26
CA GLU A 447 92.71 43.04 -10.87
C GLU A 447 93.55 44.25 -11.32
N GLU A 448 92.93 45.29 -11.90
CA GLU A 448 93.63 46.53 -12.26
C GLU A 448 94.13 47.34 -11.05
N GLY A 449 93.58 47.10 -9.84
CA GLY A 449 93.97 47.82 -8.62
C GLY A 449 95.15 47.22 -7.84
N LEU A 450 95.64 46.05 -8.24
CA LEU A 450 96.63 45.26 -7.49
C LEU A 450 98.08 45.40 -7.97
N GLU A 451 98.34 46.05 -9.12
CA GLU A 451 99.70 46.12 -9.69
C GLU A 451 100.62 47.17 -9.04
N ASP A 452 100.13 48.10 -8.21
CA ASP A 452 100.91 49.30 -7.85
C ASP A 452 101.33 49.45 -6.37
N ARG A 453 101.37 48.37 -5.59
CA ARG A 453 101.83 48.42 -4.18
C ARG A 453 102.86 47.36 -3.84
N GLU A 454 104.06 47.50 -4.40
CA GLU A 454 105.28 46.91 -3.83
C GLU A 454 105.69 47.62 -2.51
N PRO A 455 105.81 46.91 -1.37
CA PRO A 455 106.26 47.52 -0.13
C PRO A 455 107.79 47.53 -0.04
N LYS A 456 108.38 48.73 -0.06
CA LYS A 456 109.80 48.98 0.27
C LYS A 456 110.13 48.45 1.67
N ARG A 457 110.86 47.34 1.73
CA ARG A 457 111.48 46.82 2.95
C ARG A 457 112.56 47.78 3.46
N ARG A 458 112.32 48.44 4.60
CA ARG A 458 113.36 49.12 5.38
C ARG A 458 114.21 48.08 6.11
N LYS A 459 115.51 48.06 5.83
CA LYS A 459 116.54 47.38 6.63
C LYS A 459 116.80 48.20 7.89
N THR A 460 116.66 47.60 9.07
CA THR A 460 117.18 48.10 10.34
C THR A 460 118.45 47.32 10.68
N ASN A 461 119.56 48.06 10.87
CA ASN A 461 120.82 47.54 11.40
C ASN A 461 120.71 47.29 12.92
N ILE A 462 121.21 46.14 13.35
CA ILE A 462 122.02 45.95 14.56
C ILE A 462 123.29 45.24 14.10
#